data_AF-B1YEZ0-F1
#
_entry.id   AF-B1YEZ0-F1
#
_cell.length_a   1.000
_cell.length_b   1.000
_cell.length_c   1.000
_cell.angle_alpha   90.00
_cell.angle_beta   90.00
_cell.angle_gamma   90.00
#
_symmetry.space_group_name_H-M   'P 1'
#
loop_
_entity.id
_entity.type
_entity.pdbx_description
1 polymer ?
#
loop_
_entity_poly.entity_id
_entity_poly.type
_entity_poly.pdbx_seq_one_letter_code
_entity_poly.pdbx_strand_id
1 'polypeptide(L)'
;MNQIAAVLGGLQQKISHGSTFIQRKYNEIGQAKFNLPEPVTAASLAAFEAEFNQKLPSEYQTFLELHDGANLFILDDGLGLVLHSLDQVIEATNEAIEYELIHEDFDHYWVIGEINEGYLLINREFAKTEDTPYMYWVFHELSTEEADPIGQNFGTFLEYSIIAQGNVFWEFKDFSIEKDNYFVDEETPEATVKPPMPIKFVDSVRVEIEYPISKTDSDYEYTVSIYEGKSGKERLMSRHEGGSRFNKLIEDVRNRLSGRQFHYSLINVFQTESRFWENEEETGDSLIINESPQKQGLSYDGYRAFADQLPRPLPGWK
;
A
#
# COMPACT_ATOMS: atom_id res chain seq x y z
N MET A 1 16.39 16.64 14.47
CA MET A 1 15.25 15.73 14.66
C MET A 1 15.83 14.32 14.62
N ASN A 2 15.53 13.48 15.60
CA ASN A 2 16.10 12.13 15.69
C ASN A 2 15.58 11.27 14.51
N GLN A 3 16.46 10.59 13.77
CA GLN A 3 16.09 9.79 12.58
C GLN A 3 15.06 8.71 12.94
N ILE A 4 15.27 7.99 14.05
CA ILE A 4 14.37 6.94 14.52
C ILE A 4 12.96 7.49 14.73
N ALA A 5 12.84 8.62 15.43
CA ALA A 5 11.55 9.26 15.69
C ALA A 5 10.86 9.73 14.39
N ALA A 6 11.62 10.23 13.42
CA ALA A 6 11.08 10.66 12.13
C ALA A 6 10.53 9.47 11.32
N VAL A 7 11.29 8.37 11.25
CA VAL A 7 10.93 7.13 10.57
C VAL A 7 9.67 6.52 11.18
N LEU A 8 9.62 6.38 12.51
CA LEU A 8 8.46 5.87 13.22
C LEU A 8 7.23 6.79 13.09
N GLY A 9 7.44 8.10 13.11
CA GLY A 9 6.36 9.08 12.87
C GLY A 9 5.73 8.92 11.48
N GLY A 10 6.54 8.67 10.45
CA GLY A 10 6.05 8.34 9.11
C GLY A 10 5.24 7.05 9.08
N LEU A 11 5.71 6.00 9.76
CA LEU A 11 4.99 4.73 9.89
C LEU A 11 3.65 4.92 10.61
N GLN A 12 3.61 5.64 11.73
CA GLN A 12 2.39 5.92 12.47
C GLN A 12 1.36 6.69 11.63
N GLN A 13 1.81 7.67 10.83
CA GLN A 13 0.93 8.37 9.87
C GLN A 13 0.37 7.42 8.81
N LYS A 14 1.20 6.51 8.27
CA LYS A 14 0.75 5.49 7.31
C LYS A 14 -0.34 4.60 7.93
N ILE A 15 -0.14 4.16 9.17
CA ILE A 15 -1.09 3.34 9.92
C ILE A 15 -2.40 4.12 10.16
N SER A 16 -2.33 5.38 10.62
CA SER A 16 -3.52 6.18 10.92
C SER A 16 -4.37 6.48 9.69
N HIS A 17 -3.76 6.54 8.50
CA HIS A 17 -4.48 6.69 7.23
C HIS A 17 -5.05 5.36 6.67
N GLY A 18 -4.96 4.25 7.42
CA GLY A 18 -5.46 2.94 7.01
C GLY A 18 -4.63 2.27 5.91
N SER A 19 -3.41 2.76 5.64
CA SER A 19 -2.50 2.21 4.62
C SER A 19 -1.73 1.00 5.16
N THR A 20 -2.46 0.00 5.69
CA THR A 20 -1.88 -1.21 6.31
C THR A 20 -1.99 -2.45 5.43
N PHE A 21 -2.53 -2.35 4.21
CA PHE A 21 -2.42 -3.41 3.21
C PHE A 21 -1.02 -3.39 2.58
N ILE A 22 -0.33 -4.54 2.59
CA ILE A 22 1.06 -4.67 2.13
C ILE A 22 1.23 -5.79 1.09
N GLN A 23 2.34 -5.74 0.36
CA GLN A 23 2.79 -6.78 -0.57
C GLN A 23 4.28 -7.07 -0.37
N ARG A 24 4.62 -8.35 -0.19
CA ARG A 24 6.01 -8.85 -0.08
C ARG A 24 6.39 -9.71 -1.29
N LYS A 25 7.55 -10.40 -1.19
CA LYS A 25 8.07 -11.33 -2.22
C LYS A 25 7.04 -12.45 -2.44
N TYR A 26 7.11 -13.10 -3.60
CA TYR A 26 6.22 -14.22 -3.97
C TYR A 26 4.72 -13.94 -3.87
N ASN A 27 4.31 -12.67 -3.98
CA ASN A 27 2.91 -12.23 -3.93
C ASN A 27 2.20 -12.53 -2.60
N GLU A 28 2.96 -12.55 -1.50
CA GLU A 28 2.41 -12.50 -0.15
C GLU A 28 1.77 -11.13 0.06
N ILE A 29 0.44 -11.10 0.13
CA ILE A 29 -0.35 -9.89 0.30
C ILE A 29 -1.28 -10.05 1.50
N GLY A 30 -1.50 -8.96 2.23
CA GLY A 30 -2.40 -9.02 3.37
C GLY A 30 -2.50 -7.72 4.15
N GLN A 31 -3.39 -7.72 5.13
CA GLN A 31 -3.53 -6.63 6.08
C GLN A 31 -2.50 -6.79 7.20
N ALA A 32 -1.50 -5.93 7.24
CA ALA A 32 -0.47 -5.94 8.27
C ALA A 32 -0.99 -5.41 9.62
N LYS A 33 -0.56 -6.07 10.69
CA LYS A 33 -0.75 -5.67 12.08
C LYS A 33 0.53 -5.04 12.62
N PHE A 34 0.34 -4.08 13.52
CA PHE A 34 1.42 -3.32 14.13
C PHE A 34 1.18 -3.24 15.65
N ASN A 35 2.25 -3.39 16.42
CA ASN A 35 2.27 -3.13 17.86
C ASN A 35 3.55 -2.36 18.19
N LEU A 36 3.40 -1.23 18.85
CA LEU A 36 4.49 -0.36 19.31
C LEU A 36 4.27 -0.13 20.80
N PRO A 37 4.87 -0.95 21.69
CA PRO A 37 4.72 -0.84 23.14
C PRO A 37 5.20 0.49 23.72
N GLU A 38 4.94 0.69 25.00
CA GLU A 38 5.48 1.84 25.74
C GLU A 38 7.02 1.80 25.81
N PRO A 39 7.69 2.95 26.03
CA PRO A 39 9.13 3.03 26.19
C PRO A 39 9.72 2.08 27.24
N VAL A 40 10.96 1.67 27.00
CA VAL A 40 11.76 0.88 27.94
C VAL A 40 11.96 1.61 29.26
N THR A 41 11.99 0.87 30.36
CA THR A 41 12.27 1.44 31.67
C THR A 41 13.77 1.65 31.90
N ALA A 42 14.13 2.66 32.70
CA ALA A 42 15.51 2.85 33.13
C ALA A 42 16.07 1.64 33.92
N ALA A 43 15.20 0.86 34.57
CA ALA A 43 15.61 -0.36 35.27
C ALA A 43 16.01 -1.47 34.28
N SER A 44 15.25 -1.67 33.21
CA SER A 44 15.57 -2.65 32.15
C SER A 44 16.86 -2.26 31.42
N LEU A 45 17.06 -0.97 31.12
CA LEU A 45 18.32 -0.48 30.54
C LEU A 45 19.52 -0.76 31.45
N ALA A 46 19.39 -0.52 32.76
CA ALA A 46 20.44 -0.79 33.72
C ALA A 46 20.69 -2.30 33.88
N ALA A 47 19.65 -3.14 33.81
CA ALA A 47 19.77 -4.59 33.85
C ALA A 47 20.54 -5.11 32.62
N PHE A 48 20.23 -4.62 31.43
CA PHE A 48 20.95 -4.96 30.21
C PHE A 48 22.43 -4.57 30.28
N GLU A 49 22.74 -3.34 30.68
CA GLU A 49 24.14 -2.87 30.79
C GLU A 49 24.90 -3.67 31.86
N ALA A 50 24.23 -4.10 32.94
CA ALA A 50 24.82 -4.95 33.97
C ALA A 50 25.10 -6.38 33.48
N GLU A 51 24.20 -6.95 32.67
CA GLU A 51 24.32 -8.31 32.13
C GLU A 51 25.47 -8.42 31.13
N PHE A 52 25.49 -7.54 30.12
CA PHE A 52 26.45 -7.63 29.03
C PHE A 52 27.69 -6.75 29.22
N ASN A 53 27.75 -5.94 30.28
CA ASN A 53 28.83 -4.99 30.56
C ASN A 53 29.16 -4.08 29.35
N GLN A 54 28.14 -3.74 28.56
CA GLN A 54 28.25 -2.95 27.35
C GLN A 54 26.99 -2.10 27.16
N LYS A 55 27.18 -0.89 26.65
CA LYS A 55 26.08 0.00 26.29
C LYS A 55 25.46 -0.39 24.95
N LEU A 56 24.16 -0.13 24.84
CA LEU A 56 23.44 -0.25 23.58
C LEU A 56 23.98 0.78 22.56
N PRO A 57 23.95 0.43 21.25
CA PRO A 57 24.17 1.38 20.17
C PRO A 57 23.16 2.52 20.25
N SER A 58 23.58 3.73 19.88
CA SER A 58 22.82 4.95 20.15
C SER A 58 21.47 4.97 19.43
N GLU A 59 21.44 4.45 18.20
CA GLU A 59 20.21 4.33 17.39
C GLU A 59 19.24 3.31 17.99
N TYR A 60 19.75 2.18 18.48
CA TYR A 60 18.93 1.12 19.07
C TYR A 60 18.40 1.52 20.46
N GLN A 61 19.24 2.16 21.28
CA GLN A 61 18.80 2.73 22.55
C GLN A 61 17.70 3.78 22.35
N THR A 62 17.88 4.68 21.38
CA THR A 62 16.84 5.66 21.02
C THR A 62 15.50 4.98 20.70
N PHE A 63 15.54 3.89 19.93
CA PHE A 63 14.35 3.15 19.59
C PHE A 63 13.66 2.58 20.84
N LEU A 64 14.41 1.96 21.73
CA LEU A 64 13.88 1.41 22.99
C LEU A 64 13.31 2.49 23.91
N GLU A 65 13.92 3.67 23.95
CA GLU A 65 13.41 4.86 24.65
C GLU A 65 12.11 5.42 24.07
N LEU A 66 11.70 4.98 22.87
CA LEU A 66 10.41 5.28 22.27
C LEU A 66 9.43 4.10 22.40
N HIS A 67 9.90 2.87 22.18
CA HIS A 67 9.12 1.65 22.20
C HIS A 67 9.97 0.45 22.63
N ASP A 68 9.58 -0.25 23.70
CA ASP A 68 10.27 -1.44 24.20
C ASP A 68 9.95 -2.68 23.34
N GLY A 69 10.62 -2.77 22.20
CA GLY A 69 10.32 -3.75 21.15
C GLY A 69 9.25 -3.27 20.18
N ALA A 70 8.88 -4.11 19.21
CA ALA A 70 7.80 -3.82 18.26
C ALA A 70 7.39 -5.08 17.48
N ASN A 71 6.13 -5.13 17.07
CA ASN A 71 5.67 -6.04 16.03
C ASN A 71 5.31 -5.20 14.80
N LEU A 72 6.05 -5.37 13.71
CA LEU A 72 5.91 -4.57 12.51
C LEU A 72 5.56 -5.46 11.32
N PHE A 73 4.54 -5.06 10.57
CA PHE A 73 4.11 -5.75 9.35
C PHE A 73 3.65 -7.20 9.56
N ILE A 74 3.10 -7.55 10.71
CA ILE A 74 2.70 -8.94 10.98
C ILE A 74 1.47 -9.31 10.14
N LEU A 75 1.58 -10.37 9.34
CA LEU A 75 0.47 -10.92 8.55
C LEU A 75 -0.34 -11.95 9.36
N ASP A 76 -1.36 -12.55 8.76
CA ASP A 76 -2.25 -13.50 9.44
C ASP A 76 -1.61 -14.86 9.74
N ASP A 77 -0.51 -15.18 9.07
CA ASP A 77 0.38 -16.31 9.37
C ASP A 77 1.26 -16.08 10.61
N GLY A 78 1.27 -14.86 11.15
CA GLY A 78 2.11 -14.47 12.27
C GLY A 78 3.52 -14.03 11.87
N LEU A 79 3.86 -14.02 10.58
CA LEU A 79 5.18 -13.67 10.09
C LEU A 79 5.31 -12.16 9.81
N GLY A 80 6.48 -11.62 10.12
CA GLY A 80 6.86 -10.25 9.85
C GLY A 80 8.12 -9.86 10.61
N LEU A 81 8.26 -8.58 10.94
CA LEU A 81 9.39 -8.09 11.72
C LEU A 81 8.99 -7.97 13.19
N VAL A 82 9.62 -8.78 14.03
CA VAL A 82 9.49 -8.73 15.49
C VAL A 82 10.79 -8.17 16.05
N LEU A 83 10.69 -7.12 16.84
CA LEU A 83 11.78 -6.58 17.65
C LEU A 83 11.45 -6.89 19.10
N HIS A 84 12.35 -7.59 19.77
CA HIS A 84 12.19 -8.02 21.16
C HIS A 84 12.17 -6.81 22.10
N SER A 85 11.40 -6.91 23.19
CA SER A 85 11.61 -6.02 24.33
C SER A 85 13.01 -6.24 24.92
N LEU A 86 13.53 -5.27 25.65
CA LEU A 86 14.90 -5.37 26.15
C LEU A 86 15.12 -6.57 27.08
N ASP A 87 14.11 -6.92 27.88
CA ASP A 87 14.14 -8.12 28.73
C ASP A 87 14.18 -9.40 27.87
N GLN A 88 13.41 -9.45 26.77
CA GLN A 88 13.44 -10.56 25.82
C GLN A 88 14.77 -10.64 25.06
N VAL A 89 15.47 -9.53 24.81
CA VAL A 89 16.82 -9.55 24.22
C VAL A 89 17.80 -10.26 25.15
N ILE A 90 17.73 -9.97 26.47
CA ILE A 90 18.56 -10.64 27.47
C ILE A 90 18.27 -12.14 27.47
N GLU A 91 16.99 -12.52 27.60
CA GLU A 91 16.53 -13.91 27.62
C GLU A 91 16.96 -14.66 26.35
N ALA A 92 16.59 -14.16 25.17
CA ALA A 92 16.89 -14.80 23.89
C ALA A 92 18.39 -14.92 23.63
N THR A 93 19.19 -13.92 24.03
CA THR A 93 20.65 -14.00 23.86
C THR A 93 21.25 -15.07 24.78
N ASN A 94 20.82 -15.11 26.05
CA ASN A 94 21.33 -16.09 27.01
C ASN A 94 20.91 -17.52 26.64
N GLU A 95 19.67 -17.72 26.19
CA GLU A 95 19.21 -19.00 25.66
C GLU A 95 19.99 -19.41 24.41
N ALA A 96 20.25 -18.49 23.48
CA ALA A 96 21.02 -18.79 22.28
C ALA A 96 22.48 -19.19 22.61
N ILE A 97 23.07 -18.64 23.68
CA ILE A 97 24.38 -19.09 24.20
C ILE A 97 24.26 -20.47 24.86
N GLU A 98 23.25 -20.69 25.71
CA GLU A 98 23.05 -21.96 26.42
C GLU A 98 22.81 -23.15 25.46
N TYR A 99 22.06 -22.91 24.39
CA TYR A 99 21.74 -23.91 23.38
C TYR A 99 22.78 -24.00 22.24
N GLU A 100 23.93 -23.35 22.40
CA GLU A 100 25.04 -23.35 21.42
C GLU A 100 24.66 -22.84 20.02
N LEU A 101 23.56 -22.07 19.89
CA LEU A 101 23.22 -21.33 18.67
C LEU A 101 24.20 -20.17 18.44
N ILE A 102 24.64 -19.58 19.54
CA ILE A 102 25.79 -18.69 19.62
C ILE A 102 26.94 -19.50 20.21
N HIS A 103 27.84 -19.97 19.34
CA HIS A 103 29.05 -20.70 19.76
C HIS A 103 29.97 -19.77 20.56
N GLU A 104 30.79 -20.32 21.47
CA GLU A 104 31.69 -19.54 22.33
C GLU A 104 32.66 -18.64 21.55
N ASP A 105 33.13 -19.12 20.40
CA ASP A 105 34.01 -18.36 19.48
C ASP A 105 33.28 -17.25 18.71
N PHE A 106 31.94 -17.25 18.74
CA PHE A 106 31.06 -16.31 18.05
C PHE A 106 30.09 -15.61 19.03
N ASP A 107 30.48 -15.51 20.31
CA ASP A 107 29.73 -14.89 21.40
C ASP A 107 29.59 -13.37 21.28
N HIS A 108 29.60 -12.83 20.07
CA HIS A 108 29.63 -11.40 19.80
C HIS A 108 28.26 -10.88 19.36
N TYR A 109 27.18 -11.64 19.51
CA TYR A 109 25.86 -11.24 19.05
C TYR A 109 24.86 -11.03 20.19
N TRP A 110 23.95 -10.07 20.02
CA TRP A 110 22.68 -10.00 20.74
C TRP A 110 21.55 -10.40 19.80
N VAL A 111 20.62 -11.21 20.29
CA VAL A 111 19.39 -11.59 19.58
C VAL A 111 18.32 -10.54 19.85
N ILE A 112 18.14 -9.61 18.91
CA ILE A 112 17.29 -8.43 19.11
C ILE A 112 15.87 -8.58 18.55
N GLY A 113 15.60 -9.69 17.90
CA GLY A 113 14.31 -9.93 17.26
C GLY A 113 14.38 -11.01 16.21
N GLU A 114 13.34 -11.05 15.40
CA GLU A 114 13.14 -12.05 14.36
C GLU A 114 12.53 -11.39 13.13
N ILE A 115 12.86 -11.90 11.96
CA ILE A 115 12.20 -11.53 10.72
C ILE A 115 12.00 -12.77 9.86
N ASN A 116 10.72 -13.09 9.62
CA ASN A 116 10.29 -14.31 8.96
C ASN A 116 10.87 -15.57 9.65
N GLU A 117 11.83 -16.25 9.01
CA GLU A 117 12.40 -17.53 9.45
C GLU A 117 13.81 -17.40 10.04
N GLY A 118 14.21 -16.19 10.43
CA GLY A 118 15.55 -15.97 10.99
C GLY A 118 15.66 -14.92 12.09
N TYR A 119 16.70 -15.08 12.90
CA TYR A 119 17.04 -14.18 13.98
C TYR A 119 17.68 -12.90 13.45
N LEU A 120 17.29 -11.79 14.05
CA LEU A 120 17.89 -10.49 13.84
C LEU A 120 18.93 -10.21 14.94
N LEU A 121 20.14 -9.88 14.52
CA LEU A 121 21.30 -9.83 15.41
C LEU A 121 21.99 -8.47 15.38
N ILE A 122 22.55 -8.06 16.53
CA ILE A 122 23.54 -6.99 16.63
C ILE A 122 24.89 -7.59 16.99
N ASN A 123 25.93 -7.32 16.19
CA ASN A 123 27.31 -7.66 16.53
C ASN A 123 27.85 -6.65 17.56
N ARG A 124 28.00 -7.08 18.82
CA ARG A 124 28.46 -6.31 19.98
C ARG A 124 29.81 -5.64 19.76
N GLU A 125 30.75 -6.32 19.09
CA GLU A 125 32.09 -5.76 18.88
C GLU A 125 32.05 -4.60 17.88
N PHE A 126 31.26 -4.72 16.82
CA PHE A 126 31.11 -3.65 15.82
C PHE A 126 30.21 -2.52 16.32
N ALA A 127 29.23 -2.83 17.18
CA ALA A 127 28.30 -1.86 17.72
C ALA A 127 28.89 -0.96 18.83
N LYS A 128 30.19 -1.08 19.14
CA LYS A 128 30.93 -0.14 20.00
C LYS A 128 31.05 1.25 19.38
N THR A 129 30.89 1.36 18.06
CA THR A 129 30.90 2.62 17.30
C THR A 129 29.81 2.60 16.25
N GLU A 130 29.33 3.77 15.84
CA GLU A 130 28.36 3.89 14.74
C GLU A 130 29.04 3.89 13.35
N ASP A 131 30.37 3.85 13.28
CA ASP A 131 31.12 3.92 12.02
C ASP A 131 31.19 2.57 11.29
N THR A 132 30.78 1.48 11.94
CA THR A 132 30.86 0.11 11.40
C THR A 132 29.48 -0.53 11.38
N PRO A 133 28.99 -0.99 10.21
CA PRO A 133 27.77 -1.78 10.12
C PRO A 133 27.77 -2.98 11.06
N TYR A 134 26.77 -3.06 11.93
CA TYR A 134 26.70 -4.06 13.00
C TYR A 134 25.45 -4.93 12.96
N MET A 135 24.54 -4.74 12.01
CA MET A 135 23.33 -5.56 11.87
C MET A 135 23.59 -6.84 11.07
N TYR A 136 23.12 -7.96 11.61
CA TYR A 136 23.29 -9.31 11.05
C TYR A 136 21.96 -10.08 11.08
N TRP A 137 21.88 -11.14 10.29
CA TRP A 137 20.74 -12.03 10.24
C TRP A 137 21.18 -13.47 10.02
N VAL A 138 20.44 -14.43 10.58
CA VAL A 138 20.72 -15.85 10.41
C VAL A 138 19.42 -16.65 10.44
N PHE A 139 19.31 -17.70 9.62
CA PHE A 139 18.17 -18.63 9.67
C PHE A 139 18.08 -19.31 11.04
N HIS A 140 16.86 -19.62 11.51
CA HIS A 140 16.64 -20.27 12.81
C HIS A 140 17.31 -21.64 12.92
N GLU A 141 17.53 -22.34 11.79
CA GLU A 141 18.19 -23.65 11.77
C GLU A 141 19.72 -23.59 11.76
N LEU A 142 20.32 -22.40 11.62
CA LEU A 142 21.75 -22.20 11.52
C LEU A 142 22.33 -21.58 12.79
N SER A 143 23.65 -21.66 12.93
CA SER A 143 24.38 -21.02 14.03
C SER A 143 24.90 -19.64 13.61
N THR A 144 25.25 -18.80 14.59
CA THR A 144 25.79 -17.46 14.31
C THR A 144 27.15 -17.42 13.59
N GLU A 145 27.84 -18.56 13.43
CA GLU A 145 28.97 -18.68 12.50
C GLU A 145 28.55 -18.39 11.05
N GLU A 146 27.31 -18.71 10.71
CA GLU A 146 26.70 -18.52 9.39
C GLU A 146 25.87 -17.21 9.31
N ALA A 147 26.05 -16.30 10.27
CA ALA A 147 25.32 -15.04 10.28
C ALA A 147 25.73 -14.14 9.10
N ASP A 148 24.76 -13.76 8.29
CA ASP A 148 24.95 -12.90 7.14
C ASP A 148 24.91 -11.42 7.55
N PRO A 149 25.85 -10.60 7.06
CA PRO A 149 25.81 -9.17 7.30
C PRO A 149 24.67 -8.53 6.50
N ILE A 150 23.74 -7.88 7.20
CA ILE A 150 22.77 -6.97 6.56
C ILE A 150 23.52 -5.79 5.93
N GLY A 151 24.63 -5.38 6.56
CA GLY A 151 25.53 -4.34 6.07
C GLY A 151 25.02 -2.92 6.37
N GLN A 152 24.27 -2.75 7.45
CA GLN A 152 23.75 -1.46 7.94
C GLN A 152 23.81 -1.38 9.47
N ASN A 153 23.61 -0.17 10.03
CA ASN A 153 23.29 0.04 11.45
C ASN A 153 21.76 -0.03 11.66
N PHE A 154 21.33 -0.02 12.93
CA PHE A 154 19.93 -0.23 13.30
C PHE A 154 18.97 0.80 12.67
N GLY A 155 19.32 2.08 12.65
CA GLY A 155 18.46 3.14 12.12
C GLY A 155 18.20 3.00 10.63
N THR A 156 19.24 2.70 9.85
CA THR A 156 19.11 2.44 8.41
C THR A 156 18.37 1.13 8.15
N PHE A 157 18.65 0.08 8.93
CA PHE A 157 17.89 -1.17 8.88
C PHE A 157 16.39 -0.95 9.11
N LEU A 158 16.02 -0.18 10.14
CA LEU A 158 14.62 0.08 10.49
C LEU A 158 13.90 0.84 9.38
N GLU A 159 14.54 1.89 8.85
CA GLU A 159 14.01 2.68 7.75
C GLU A 159 13.74 1.83 6.50
N TYR A 160 14.72 1.00 6.11
CA TYR A 160 14.59 0.16 4.93
C TYR A 160 13.61 -0.99 5.14
N SER A 161 13.54 -1.57 6.34
CA SER A 161 12.52 -2.53 6.72
C SER A 161 11.10 -1.95 6.59
N ILE A 162 10.91 -0.67 6.95
CA ILE A 162 9.62 0.01 6.79
C ILE A 162 9.27 0.26 5.32
N ILE A 163 10.25 0.72 4.53
CA ILE A 163 10.08 0.93 3.09
C ILE A 163 9.74 -0.40 2.38
N ALA A 164 10.44 -1.47 2.74
CA ALA A 164 10.25 -2.81 2.21
C ALA A 164 9.05 -3.57 2.83
N GLN A 165 8.29 -2.93 3.72
CA GLN A 165 7.07 -3.50 4.32
C GLN A 165 7.34 -4.80 5.11
N GLY A 166 8.48 -4.85 5.80
CA GLY A 166 8.94 -6.00 6.58
C GLY A 166 9.49 -7.15 5.74
N ASN A 167 9.82 -6.90 4.47
CA ASN A 167 10.51 -7.88 3.62
C ASN A 167 12.03 -7.82 3.86
N VAL A 168 12.73 -8.92 3.56
CA VAL A 168 14.17 -9.13 3.75
C VAL A 168 14.96 -8.33 2.71
N PHE A 169 14.96 -7.00 2.84
CA PHE A 169 15.38 -6.07 1.79
C PHE A 169 16.86 -6.23 1.38
N TRP A 170 17.70 -6.77 2.25
CA TRP A 170 19.11 -6.99 1.95
C TRP A 170 19.33 -8.07 0.89
N GLU A 171 18.35 -8.94 0.65
CA GLU A 171 18.36 -9.90 -0.47
C GLU A 171 18.03 -9.26 -1.82
N PHE A 172 17.53 -8.03 -1.86
CA PHE A 172 17.17 -7.37 -3.12
C PHE A 172 18.40 -7.02 -3.97
N LYS A 173 19.60 -7.29 -3.48
CA LYS A 173 20.87 -7.04 -4.18
C LYS A 173 21.02 -7.91 -5.43
N ASP A 174 20.31 -9.03 -5.51
CA ASP A 174 20.31 -9.93 -6.67
C ASP A 174 19.14 -9.64 -7.62
N PHE A 175 19.17 -8.50 -8.28
CA PHE A 175 18.47 -8.34 -9.58
C PHE A 175 19.22 -9.06 -10.70
N SER A 176 19.85 -10.20 -10.40
CA SER A 176 20.24 -11.12 -11.45
C SER A 176 18.93 -11.59 -12.08
N ILE A 177 18.81 -11.45 -13.40
CA ILE A 177 17.73 -12.14 -14.10
C ILE A 177 18.08 -13.61 -13.94
N GLU A 178 17.54 -14.26 -12.91
CA GLU A 178 17.56 -15.71 -12.83
C GLU A 178 16.97 -16.19 -14.14
N LYS A 179 17.83 -16.79 -14.98
CA LYS A 179 17.34 -17.66 -16.03
C LYS A 179 16.88 -18.89 -15.28
N ASP A 180 15.67 -18.85 -14.75
CA ASP A 180 15.11 -19.98 -14.05
C ASP A 180 15.31 -21.23 -14.90
N ASN A 181 16.07 -22.20 -14.36
CA ASN A 181 16.05 -23.57 -14.85
C ASN A 181 14.75 -24.22 -14.37
N TYR A 182 13.60 -23.65 -14.75
CA TYR A 182 12.37 -24.41 -14.74
C TYR A 182 12.58 -25.55 -15.74
N PHE A 183 12.61 -26.78 -15.23
CA PHE A 183 12.35 -27.95 -16.06
C PHE A 183 10.96 -27.74 -16.66
N VAL A 184 10.94 -27.25 -17.90
CA VAL A 184 9.76 -27.32 -18.74
C VAL A 184 9.60 -28.79 -19.06
N ASP A 185 8.66 -29.48 -18.40
CA ASP A 185 8.15 -30.74 -18.94
C ASP A 185 7.81 -30.46 -20.41
N GLU A 186 8.45 -31.19 -21.33
CA GLU A 186 8.41 -30.96 -22.79
C GLU A 186 7.00 -31.09 -23.42
N GLU A 187 5.95 -31.15 -22.62
CA GLU A 187 4.54 -31.12 -23.03
C GLU A 187 3.75 -30.02 -22.32
N THR A 188 4.23 -28.77 -22.34
CA THR A 188 3.32 -27.64 -22.16
C THR A 188 2.84 -27.18 -23.55
N PRO A 189 1.55 -27.29 -23.90
CA PRO A 189 1.08 -26.74 -25.17
C PRO A 189 1.42 -25.26 -25.19
N GLU A 190 2.02 -24.78 -26.28
CA GLU A 190 2.37 -23.37 -26.48
C GLU A 190 1.13 -22.49 -26.24
N ALA A 191 0.93 -22.08 -24.99
CA ALA A 191 -0.04 -21.08 -24.67
C ALA A 191 0.50 -19.80 -25.29
N THR A 192 -0.19 -19.28 -26.30
CA THR A 192 0.06 -17.95 -26.84
C THR A 192 -0.03 -16.94 -25.70
N VAL A 193 1.09 -16.66 -25.03
CA VAL A 193 1.16 -15.64 -23.98
C VAL A 193 0.95 -14.32 -24.69
N LYS A 194 -0.25 -13.76 -24.53
CA LYS A 194 -0.55 -12.43 -25.05
C LYS A 194 0.41 -11.46 -24.37
N PRO A 195 1.11 -10.58 -25.11
CA PRO A 195 2.01 -9.61 -24.52
C PRO A 195 1.24 -8.77 -23.48
N PRO A 196 1.90 -8.38 -22.37
CA PRO A 196 1.27 -7.58 -21.33
C PRO A 196 0.67 -6.32 -21.95
N MET A 197 -0.63 -6.09 -21.70
CA MET A 197 -1.30 -4.89 -22.19
C MET A 197 -0.70 -3.66 -21.48
N PRO A 198 -0.21 -2.65 -22.21
CA PRO A 198 0.33 -1.46 -21.59
C PRO A 198 -0.76 -0.72 -20.82
N ILE A 199 -0.49 -0.39 -19.55
CA ILE A 199 -1.37 0.42 -18.72
C ILE A 199 -1.28 1.87 -19.22
N LYS A 200 -2.42 2.44 -19.59
CA LYS A 200 -2.56 3.85 -19.98
C LYS A 200 -3.00 4.67 -18.76
N PHE A 201 -2.10 5.49 -18.26
CA PHE A 201 -2.39 6.48 -17.22
C PHE A 201 -3.11 7.68 -17.85
N VAL A 202 -4.22 8.08 -17.23
CA VAL A 202 -5.03 9.22 -17.68
C VAL A 202 -5.24 10.14 -16.48
N ASP A 203 -4.65 11.33 -16.54
CA ASP A 203 -4.70 12.29 -15.43
C ASP A 203 -6.14 12.66 -15.03
N SER A 204 -7.04 12.84 -16.00
CA SER A 204 -8.44 13.18 -15.73
C SER A 204 -9.41 12.65 -16.78
N VAL A 205 -10.57 12.22 -16.30
CA VAL A 205 -11.76 11.93 -17.12
C VAL A 205 -12.88 12.89 -16.73
N ARG A 206 -13.54 13.44 -17.73
CA ARG A 206 -14.77 14.21 -17.57
C ARG A 206 -15.93 13.45 -18.22
N VAL A 207 -16.97 13.17 -17.46
CA VAL A 207 -18.22 12.60 -17.92
C VAL A 207 -19.28 13.69 -17.87
N GLU A 208 -19.89 13.99 -18.99
CA GLU A 208 -21.03 14.92 -19.10
C GLU A 208 -22.28 14.10 -19.42
N ILE A 209 -23.30 14.27 -18.59
CA ILE A 209 -24.61 13.61 -18.70
C ILE A 209 -25.64 14.71 -18.90
N GLU A 210 -26.22 14.75 -20.09
CA GLU A 210 -27.35 15.60 -20.43
C GLU A 210 -28.63 14.77 -20.35
N TYR A 211 -29.60 15.27 -19.61
CA TYR A 211 -30.88 14.61 -19.41
C TYR A 211 -31.77 14.74 -20.64
N PRO A 212 -32.69 13.78 -20.88
CA PRO A 212 -33.65 13.87 -21.97
C PRO A 212 -34.57 15.09 -21.82
N ILE A 213 -35.29 15.41 -22.89
CA ILE A 213 -36.22 16.54 -22.91
C ILE A 213 -37.56 16.23 -22.24
N SER A 214 -37.84 14.95 -21.98
CA SER A 214 -39.04 14.47 -21.29
C SER A 214 -38.66 13.65 -20.05
N LYS A 215 -39.44 13.80 -18.97
CA LYS A 215 -39.26 13.06 -17.69
C LYS A 215 -40.02 11.74 -17.65
N THR A 216 -41.00 11.59 -18.55
CA THR A 216 -42.05 10.55 -18.49
C THR A 216 -42.03 9.65 -19.71
N ASP A 217 -41.56 10.15 -20.86
CA ASP A 217 -41.45 9.39 -22.09
C ASP A 217 -40.13 8.59 -22.16
N SER A 218 -40.25 7.30 -22.45
CA SER A 218 -39.12 6.38 -22.58
C SER A 218 -38.37 6.49 -23.89
N ASP A 219 -38.91 7.24 -24.86
CA ASP A 219 -38.33 7.39 -26.21
C ASP A 219 -37.17 8.40 -26.24
N TYR A 220 -37.03 9.23 -25.20
CA TYR A 220 -35.90 10.15 -25.06
C TYR A 220 -34.81 9.57 -24.16
N GLU A 221 -33.59 9.52 -24.71
CA GLU A 221 -32.42 8.99 -24.03
C GLU A 221 -31.53 10.10 -23.45
N TYR A 222 -30.74 9.73 -22.45
CA TYR A 222 -29.71 10.62 -21.92
C TYR A 222 -28.59 10.75 -22.95
N THR A 223 -27.97 11.91 -23.06
CA THR A 223 -26.74 12.04 -23.84
C THR A 223 -25.54 11.98 -22.92
N VAL A 224 -24.61 11.06 -23.19
CA VAL A 224 -23.37 10.92 -22.43
C VAL A 224 -22.18 11.26 -23.30
N SER A 225 -21.37 12.20 -22.83
CA SER A 225 -20.08 12.55 -23.44
C SER A 225 -18.96 12.26 -22.44
N ILE A 226 -17.97 11.46 -22.86
CA ILE A 226 -16.81 11.10 -22.04
C ILE A 226 -15.58 11.72 -22.69
N TYR A 227 -14.80 12.45 -21.90
CA TYR A 227 -13.56 13.10 -22.28
C TYR A 227 -12.42 12.55 -21.44
N GLU A 228 -11.23 12.40 -22.04
CA GLU A 228 -10.02 11.95 -21.35
C GLU A 228 -8.85 12.89 -21.62
N GLY A 229 -7.92 13.01 -20.67
CA GLY A 229 -6.66 13.73 -20.89
C GLY A 229 -6.14 14.37 -19.62
N LYS A 230 -5.55 15.55 -19.76
CA LYS A 230 -5.13 16.37 -18.62
C LYS A 230 -6.30 17.23 -18.14
N SER A 231 -6.40 17.45 -16.83
CA SER A 231 -7.43 18.31 -16.26
C SER A 231 -7.47 19.68 -16.97
N GLY A 232 -8.64 20.07 -17.45
CA GLY A 232 -8.86 21.32 -18.20
C GLY A 232 -8.41 21.29 -19.67
N LYS A 233 -7.87 20.16 -20.16
CA LYS A 233 -7.48 19.92 -21.56
C LYS A 233 -7.94 18.54 -22.04
N GLU A 234 -9.05 18.04 -21.51
CA GLU A 234 -9.62 16.75 -21.88
C GLU A 234 -10.15 16.78 -23.32
N ARG A 235 -9.95 15.69 -24.05
CA ARG A 235 -10.44 15.51 -25.42
C ARG A 235 -11.59 14.52 -25.44
N LEU A 236 -12.58 14.78 -26.29
CA LEU A 236 -13.75 13.91 -26.43
C LEU A 236 -13.28 12.51 -26.88
N MET A 237 -13.55 11.52 -26.04
CA MET A 237 -13.27 10.11 -26.32
C MET A 237 -14.48 9.46 -26.98
N SER A 238 -15.67 9.76 -26.49
CA SER A 238 -16.91 9.18 -27.00
C SER A 238 -18.12 10.01 -26.63
N ARG A 239 -19.10 10.01 -27.52
CA ARG A 239 -20.45 10.50 -27.25
C ARG A 239 -21.45 9.46 -27.71
N HIS A 240 -22.45 9.19 -26.88
CA HIS A 240 -23.53 8.26 -27.20
C HIS A 240 -24.80 8.66 -26.46
N GLU A 241 -25.92 8.20 -26.98
CA GLU A 241 -27.18 8.19 -26.26
C GLU A 241 -27.20 6.95 -25.35
N GLY A 242 -27.62 7.15 -24.12
CA GLY A 242 -27.64 6.13 -23.08
C GLY A 242 -29.04 6.02 -22.50
N GLY A 243 -29.50 4.78 -22.39
CA GLY A 243 -30.93 4.44 -22.30
C GLY A 243 -31.76 5.17 -21.24
N SER A 244 -33.08 5.07 -21.37
CA SER A 244 -34.11 5.84 -20.64
C SER A 244 -34.16 5.72 -19.10
N ARG A 245 -33.21 5.02 -18.45
CA ARG A 245 -33.12 4.89 -16.98
C ARG A 245 -31.74 5.27 -16.46
N PHE A 246 -31.70 6.22 -15.54
CA PHE A 246 -30.44 6.77 -15.02
C PHE A 246 -29.53 5.73 -14.35
N ASN A 247 -30.08 4.78 -13.60
CA ASN A 247 -29.25 3.74 -12.96
C ASN A 247 -28.50 2.90 -14.01
N LYS A 248 -29.19 2.50 -15.09
CA LYS A 248 -28.58 1.72 -16.16
C LYS A 248 -27.50 2.53 -16.89
N LEU A 249 -27.80 3.80 -17.17
CA LEU A 249 -26.86 4.75 -17.75
C LEU A 249 -25.54 4.82 -16.96
N ILE A 250 -25.64 5.00 -15.65
CA ILE A 250 -24.48 5.13 -14.78
C ILE A 250 -23.70 3.81 -14.65
N GLU A 251 -24.38 2.66 -14.67
CA GLU A 251 -23.70 1.36 -14.76
C GLU A 251 -22.95 1.18 -16.08
N ASP A 252 -23.52 1.63 -17.20
CA ASP A 252 -22.86 1.58 -18.50
C ASP A 252 -21.61 2.47 -18.52
N VAL A 253 -21.69 3.68 -17.95
CA VAL A 253 -20.53 4.56 -17.74
C VAL A 253 -19.47 3.87 -16.87
N ARG A 254 -19.87 3.27 -15.75
CA ARG A 254 -18.97 2.50 -14.86
C ARG A 254 -18.26 1.39 -15.62
N ASN A 255 -19.00 0.58 -16.37
CA ASN A 255 -18.45 -0.54 -17.14
C ASN A 255 -17.49 -0.06 -18.22
N ARG A 256 -17.76 1.11 -18.82
CA ARG A 256 -16.90 1.68 -19.84
C ARG A 256 -15.58 2.22 -19.26
N LEU A 257 -15.63 2.75 -18.04
CA LEU A 257 -14.43 3.21 -17.33
C LEU A 257 -13.69 2.05 -16.63
N SER A 258 -14.30 0.89 -16.40
CA SER A 258 -13.67 -0.25 -15.70
C SER A 258 -12.60 -1.00 -16.50
N GLY A 259 -12.30 -0.58 -17.73
CA GLY A 259 -11.34 -1.23 -18.60
C GLY A 259 -9.99 -1.41 -17.90
N ARG A 260 -9.53 -2.67 -17.79
CA ARG A 260 -8.32 -3.10 -17.04
C ARG A 260 -7.02 -2.38 -17.40
N GLN A 261 -7.01 -1.66 -18.52
CA GLN A 261 -5.86 -0.92 -19.05
C GLN A 261 -5.82 0.57 -18.66
N PHE A 262 -6.84 1.08 -17.95
CA PHE A 262 -6.92 2.51 -17.61
C PHE A 262 -6.81 2.76 -16.11
N HIS A 263 -5.93 3.70 -15.75
CA HIS A 263 -5.86 4.24 -14.40
C HIS A 263 -6.18 5.73 -14.45
N TYR A 264 -7.23 6.15 -13.75
CA TYR A 264 -7.67 7.55 -13.70
C TYR A 264 -7.32 8.16 -12.36
N SER A 265 -6.65 9.31 -12.36
CA SER A 265 -6.38 10.05 -11.11
C SER A 265 -7.59 10.88 -10.66
N LEU A 266 -8.38 11.41 -11.60
CA LEU A 266 -9.55 12.23 -11.28
C LEU A 266 -10.70 11.93 -12.24
N ILE A 267 -11.89 11.68 -11.70
CA ILE A 267 -13.12 11.56 -12.49
C ILE A 267 -14.07 12.68 -12.08
N ASN A 268 -14.46 13.51 -13.04
CA ASN A 268 -15.47 14.55 -12.85
C ASN A 268 -16.75 14.17 -13.59
N VAL A 269 -17.88 14.16 -12.90
CA VAL A 269 -19.21 13.90 -13.49
C VAL A 269 -20.03 15.18 -13.43
N PHE A 270 -20.48 15.64 -14.60
CA PHE A 270 -21.35 16.79 -14.76
C PHE A 270 -22.71 16.32 -15.24
N GLN A 271 -23.75 16.67 -14.51
CA GLN A 271 -25.15 16.37 -14.82
C GLN A 271 -25.85 17.68 -15.18
N THR A 272 -26.62 17.71 -16.26
CA THR A 272 -27.33 18.92 -16.71
C THR A 272 -28.67 18.59 -17.34
N GLU A 273 -29.72 19.29 -16.94
CA GLU A 273 -31.01 19.24 -17.64
C GLU A 273 -30.89 19.81 -19.06
N SER A 274 -31.62 19.23 -20.00
CA SER A 274 -31.78 19.80 -21.33
C SER A 274 -32.28 21.24 -21.24
N ARG A 275 -31.81 22.07 -22.19
CA ARG A 275 -32.30 23.43 -22.41
C ARG A 275 -33.72 23.49 -22.97
N PHE A 276 -34.27 22.35 -23.38
CA PHE A 276 -35.60 22.22 -23.92
C PHE A 276 -36.37 21.14 -23.18
N TRP A 277 -37.65 21.39 -22.92
CA TRP A 277 -38.61 20.41 -22.43
C TRP A 277 -39.68 20.14 -23.48
N GLU A 278 -40.23 18.94 -23.46
CA GLU A 278 -41.44 18.61 -24.19
C GLU A 278 -42.63 19.42 -23.66
N ASN A 279 -43.44 19.95 -24.58
CA ASN A 279 -44.62 20.72 -24.22
C ASN A 279 -45.81 19.76 -23.95
N GLU A 280 -46.08 19.49 -22.67
CA GLU A 280 -47.16 18.59 -22.23
C GLU A 280 -48.58 19.12 -22.48
N GLU A 281 -48.76 20.40 -22.87
CA GLU A 281 -50.09 21.04 -23.01
C GLU A 281 -50.71 20.95 -24.42
N GLU A 282 -50.13 20.16 -25.35
CA GLU A 282 -50.63 19.84 -26.71
C GLU A 282 -51.19 21.02 -27.55
N THR A 283 -50.84 22.26 -27.23
CA THR A 283 -51.37 23.46 -27.91
C THR A 283 -50.25 24.46 -28.22
N GLY A 284 -49.48 24.17 -29.27
CA GLY A 284 -48.41 25.04 -29.77
C GLY A 284 -47.14 24.28 -30.14
N ASP A 285 -46.00 24.99 -30.12
CA ASP A 285 -44.68 24.40 -30.39
C ASP A 285 -44.41 23.21 -29.46
N SER A 286 -43.92 22.11 -30.03
CA SER A 286 -43.73 20.83 -29.33
C SER A 286 -42.65 20.88 -28.24
N LEU A 287 -41.85 21.94 -28.18
CA LEU A 287 -40.76 22.14 -27.23
C LEU A 287 -40.83 23.54 -26.60
N ILE A 288 -40.60 23.61 -25.29
CA ILE A 288 -40.47 24.86 -24.53
C ILE A 288 -39.04 25.02 -24.00
N ILE A 289 -38.58 26.26 -23.81
CA ILE A 289 -37.24 26.54 -23.29
C ILE A 289 -37.23 26.35 -21.77
N ASN A 290 -36.26 25.57 -21.29
CA ASN A 290 -35.93 25.49 -19.88
C ASN A 290 -35.04 26.70 -19.52
N GLU A 291 -35.66 27.75 -18.98
CA GLU A 291 -35.00 29.00 -18.58
C GLU A 291 -34.03 28.83 -17.39
N SER A 292 -34.07 27.70 -16.68
CA SER A 292 -33.23 27.46 -15.50
C SER A 292 -32.89 25.97 -15.34
N PRO A 293 -32.08 25.40 -16.25
CA PRO A 293 -31.75 23.98 -16.20
C PRO A 293 -30.93 23.65 -14.97
N GLN A 294 -31.33 22.60 -14.26
CA GLN A 294 -30.57 22.09 -13.13
C GLN A 294 -29.19 21.59 -13.58
N LYS A 295 -28.15 21.85 -12.78
CA LYS A 295 -26.78 21.40 -13.02
C LYS A 295 -26.13 20.92 -11.74
N GLN A 296 -25.34 19.85 -11.83
CA GLN A 296 -24.55 19.33 -10.72
C GLN A 296 -23.19 18.85 -11.21
N GLY A 297 -22.13 19.16 -10.48
CA GLY A 297 -20.79 18.63 -10.68
C GLY A 297 -20.37 17.79 -9.48
N LEU A 298 -19.78 16.63 -9.73
CA LEU A 298 -19.25 15.71 -8.72
C LEU A 298 -17.82 15.33 -9.11
N SER A 299 -16.93 15.27 -8.13
CA SER A 299 -15.52 14.93 -8.35
C SER A 299 -15.14 13.72 -7.50
N TYR A 300 -14.41 12.79 -8.11
CA TYR A 300 -14.02 11.53 -7.51
C TYR A 300 -12.52 11.31 -7.67
N ASP A 301 -11.87 10.89 -6.58
CA ASP A 301 -10.45 10.54 -6.55
C ASP A 301 -10.24 9.14 -7.15
N GLY A 302 -10.19 9.13 -8.48
CA GLY A 302 -10.04 7.93 -9.29
C GLY A 302 -11.26 7.01 -9.39
N TYR A 303 -11.05 5.87 -10.07
CA TYR A 303 -12.14 4.95 -10.44
C TYR A 303 -12.84 4.31 -9.25
N ARG A 304 -12.10 3.90 -8.21
CA ARG A 304 -12.70 3.23 -7.05
C ARG A 304 -13.70 4.14 -6.33
N ALA A 305 -13.33 5.40 -6.05
CA ALA A 305 -14.21 6.37 -5.43
C ALA A 305 -15.50 6.59 -6.26
N PHE A 306 -15.38 6.66 -7.59
CA PHE A 306 -16.54 6.75 -8.48
C PHE A 306 -17.42 5.49 -8.44
N ALA A 307 -16.81 4.30 -8.49
CA ALA A 307 -17.53 3.03 -8.53
C ALA A 307 -18.28 2.73 -7.21
N ASP A 308 -17.70 3.13 -6.07
CA ASP A 308 -18.28 2.92 -4.75
C ASP A 308 -19.39 3.94 -4.43
N GLN A 309 -19.31 5.15 -5.00
CA GLN A 309 -20.24 6.24 -4.74
C GLN A 309 -20.82 6.81 -6.04
N LEU A 310 -21.57 5.97 -6.75
CA LEU A 310 -22.20 6.35 -8.01
C LEU A 310 -23.06 7.61 -7.85
N PRO A 311 -23.03 8.53 -8.83
CA PRO A 311 -23.83 9.74 -8.81
C PRO A 311 -25.32 9.38 -8.75
N ARG A 312 -26.10 10.22 -8.06
CA ARG A 312 -27.56 10.13 -8.02
C ARG A 312 -28.16 11.05 -9.09
N PRO A 313 -29.38 10.77 -9.58
CA PRO A 313 -30.02 11.64 -10.53
C PRO A 313 -30.33 13.02 -9.92
N LEU A 314 -30.43 14.04 -10.79
CA LEU A 314 -30.87 15.37 -10.40
C LEU A 314 -32.24 15.34 -9.70
N PRO A 315 -32.49 16.22 -8.72
CA PRO A 315 -33.76 16.27 -8.01
C PRO A 315 -35.00 16.30 -8.93
N GLY A 316 -35.90 15.34 -8.74
CA GLY A 316 -37.12 15.20 -9.53
C GLY A 316 -36.99 14.27 -10.76
N TRP A 317 -35.80 13.76 -11.04
CA TRP A 317 -35.56 12.69 -12.02
C TRP A 317 -35.49 11.32 -11.35
N LYS A 318 -35.95 10.27 -12.05
CA LYS A 318 -36.02 8.90 -11.55
C LYS A 318 -35.02 7.96 -12.22
#